data_AF-A0A371JYF1-F1
#
_entry.id   AF-A0A371JYF1-F1
#
_cell.length_a   1.000
_cell.length_b   1.000
_cell.length_c   1.000
_cell.angle_alpha   90.00
_cell.angle_beta   90.00
_cell.angle_gamma   90.00
#
_symmetry.space_group_name_H-M   'P 1'
#
loop_
_entity.id
_entity.type
_entity.pdbx_description
1 polymer ?
#
loop_
_entity_poly.entity_id
_entity_poly.type
_entity_poly.pdbx_seq_one_letter_code
_entity_poly.pdbx_strand_id
1 'polypeptide(L)'
;MAARWLPYALLAAMATAADASPPGWRAPSAAELADPERKASTTAYARAVADYNGDGRDDTAVLLKRRHDGAQALWVHLSAADGAIWLKLAEIDLGDEHRDAPLIMAIDTAKPGVVAYGCFDGDDDCNFGFEAQRPKLRLKDPAINYYKFGSAASLFFWSRSRQKFLRVWLSD
;
A
#
# COMPACT_ATOMS: atom_id res chain seq x y z
N MET A 1 18.20 8.41 64.93
CA MET A 1 17.18 7.91 63.99
C MET A 1 17.34 8.67 62.69
N ALA A 2 17.87 8.03 61.64
CA ALA A 2 18.07 8.66 60.33
C ALA A 2 17.30 7.87 59.29
N ALA A 3 16.25 8.47 58.73
CA ALA A 3 15.43 7.89 57.66
C ALA A 3 16.10 8.19 56.31
N ARG A 4 16.61 7.14 55.66
CA ARG A 4 17.09 7.19 54.27
C ARG A 4 15.89 7.05 53.33
N TRP A 5 15.64 8.07 52.54
CA TRP A 5 14.71 8.03 51.41
C TRP A 5 15.45 7.51 50.18
N LEU A 6 14.97 6.39 49.62
CA LEU A 6 15.40 5.89 48.31
C LEU A 6 14.46 6.49 47.25
N PRO A 7 14.97 7.23 46.25
CA PRO A 7 14.16 7.64 45.11
C PRO A 7 13.96 6.41 44.20
N TYR A 8 12.70 5.97 44.06
CA TYR A 8 12.31 5.07 42.99
C TYR A 8 12.40 5.84 41.68
N ALA A 9 13.45 5.58 40.90
CA ALA A 9 13.52 5.99 39.51
C ALA A 9 12.53 5.13 38.70
N LEU A 10 11.39 5.71 38.32
CA LEU A 10 10.53 5.13 37.30
C LEU A 10 11.29 5.21 35.96
N LEU A 11 11.81 4.08 35.48
CA LEU A 11 12.13 3.93 34.07
C LEU A 11 10.82 3.74 33.30
N ALA A 12 10.36 4.80 32.63
CA ALA A 12 9.35 4.67 31.59
C ALA A 12 9.97 3.91 30.41
N ALA A 13 9.56 2.66 30.21
CA ALA A 13 9.87 1.93 29.00
C ALA A 13 9.16 2.63 27.83
N MET A 14 9.91 3.33 26.99
CA MET A 14 9.41 3.82 25.72
C MET A 14 9.20 2.62 24.81
N ALA A 15 7.97 2.12 24.74
CA ALA A 15 7.57 1.19 23.71
C ALA A 15 7.64 1.94 22.37
N THR A 16 8.69 1.67 21.60
CA THR A 16 8.74 2.07 20.20
C THR A 16 7.63 1.32 19.48
N ALA A 17 6.56 2.02 19.10
CA ALA A 17 5.56 1.51 18.17
C ALA A 17 6.25 1.34 16.81
N ALA A 18 6.94 0.23 16.62
CA ALA A 18 7.29 -0.24 15.29
C ALA A 18 5.96 -0.51 14.58
N ASP A 19 5.75 0.10 13.40
CA ASP A 19 4.60 -0.09 12.52
C ASP A 19 4.20 -1.57 12.46
N ALA A 20 3.24 -1.95 13.30
CA ALA A 20 2.78 -3.32 13.37
C ALA A 20 1.95 -3.58 12.12
N SER A 21 2.44 -4.45 11.25
CA SER A 21 1.65 -4.96 10.13
C SER A 21 0.32 -5.56 10.63
N PRO A 22 -0.72 -5.61 9.78
CA PRO A 22 -1.97 -6.29 10.13
C PRO A 22 -1.72 -7.73 10.65
N PRO A 23 -2.53 -8.22 11.61
CA PRO A 23 -2.37 -9.57 12.15
C PRO A 23 -2.29 -10.65 11.06
N GLY A 24 -1.31 -11.54 11.16
CA GLY A 24 -1.10 -12.60 10.18
C GLY A 24 -0.29 -12.19 8.93
N TRP A 25 0.10 -10.92 8.81
CA TRP A 25 0.91 -10.41 7.71
C TRP A 25 2.32 -10.04 8.16
N ARG A 26 3.25 -9.99 7.20
CA ARG A 26 4.64 -9.57 7.39
C ARG A 26 5.16 -8.83 6.16
N ALA A 27 6.19 -8.02 6.37
CA ALA A 27 6.99 -7.55 5.25
C ALA A 27 7.62 -8.73 4.47
N PRO A 28 7.80 -8.60 3.15
CA PRO A 28 8.62 -9.51 2.37
C PRO A 28 10.06 -9.53 2.88
N SER A 29 10.71 -10.68 2.81
CA SER A 29 12.13 -10.85 3.11
C SER A 29 13.00 -10.31 1.97
N ALA A 30 14.31 -10.15 2.22
CA ALA A 30 15.25 -9.74 1.19
C ALA A 30 15.30 -10.70 -0.01
N ALA A 31 15.17 -12.02 0.23
CA ALA A 31 15.12 -13.02 -0.84
C ALA A 31 13.85 -12.87 -1.70
N GLU A 32 12.71 -12.57 -1.08
CA GLU A 32 11.45 -12.35 -1.79
C GLU A 32 11.42 -11.01 -2.55
N LEU A 33 12.36 -10.11 -2.28
CA LEU A 33 12.56 -8.84 -2.98
C LEU A 33 13.77 -8.83 -3.92
N ALA A 34 14.39 -10.00 -4.17
CA ALA A 34 15.66 -10.07 -4.90
C ALA A 34 15.55 -9.84 -6.43
N ASP A 35 14.34 -9.65 -6.96
CA ASP A 35 14.12 -9.39 -8.37
C ASP A 35 14.93 -8.17 -8.86
N PRO A 36 15.75 -8.30 -9.93
CA PRO A 36 16.53 -7.20 -10.48
C PRO A 36 15.71 -5.94 -10.83
N GLU A 37 14.46 -6.09 -11.29
CA GLU A 37 13.60 -4.96 -11.66
C GLU A 37 13.33 -4.04 -10.47
N ARG A 38 13.35 -4.58 -9.24
CA ARG A 38 13.14 -3.81 -8.00
C ARG A 38 14.30 -2.87 -7.67
N LYS A 39 15.50 -3.09 -8.21
CA LYS A 39 16.69 -2.27 -7.92
C LYS A 39 16.57 -0.82 -8.40
N ALA A 40 15.64 -0.55 -9.31
CA ALA A 40 15.34 0.81 -9.76
C ALA A 40 14.68 1.68 -8.68
N SER A 41 14.19 1.08 -7.59
CA SER A 41 13.55 1.78 -6.47
C SER A 41 14.28 1.55 -5.16
N THR A 42 14.45 2.62 -4.39
CA THR A 42 15.02 2.56 -3.03
C THR A 42 14.13 1.80 -2.05
N THR A 43 12.83 1.69 -2.34
CA THR A 43 11.87 0.90 -1.56
C THR A 43 11.61 -0.48 -2.16
N ALA A 44 12.37 -0.87 -3.19
CA ALA A 44 12.15 -2.09 -3.98
C ALA A 44 10.72 -2.20 -4.54
N TYR A 45 10.05 -1.06 -4.72
CA TYR A 45 8.61 -0.96 -5.04
C TYR A 45 7.69 -1.73 -4.06
N ALA A 46 8.11 -1.90 -2.81
CA ALA A 46 7.34 -2.59 -1.77
C ALA A 46 6.72 -1.65 -0.73
N ARG A 47 7.08 -0.36 -0.79
CA ARG A 47 6.57 0.69 0.10
C ARG A 47 6.47 2.03 -0.63
N ALA A 48 5.37 2.74 -0.40
CA ALA A 48 5.16 4.11 -0.86
C ALA A 48 4.51 4.94 0.26
N VAL A 49 4.87 6.23 0.34
CA VAL A 49 4.40 7.15 1.38
C VAL A 49 3.92 8.42 0.70
N ALA A 50 2.72 8.86 1.04
CA ALA A 50 2.14 10.15 0.65
C ALA A 50 0.84 10.38 1.44
N ASP A 51 0.37 11.62 1.46
CA ASP A 51 -0.99 11.96 1.92
C ASP A 51 -2.03 11.54 0.86
N TYR A 52 -2.51 10.30 0.91
CA TYR A 52 -3.41 9.74 -0.11
C TYR A 52 -4.86 10.19 0.08
N ASN A 53 -5.28 10.49 1.32
CA ASN A 53 -6.63 10.96 1.63
C ASN A 53 -6.75 12.51 1.61
N GLY A 54 -5.61 13.20 1.55
CA GLY A 54 -5.48 14.65 1.49
C GLY A 54 -5.92 15.34 2.78
N ASP A 55 -5.58 14.77 3.93
CA ASP A 55 -5.85 15.29 5.28
C ASP A 55 -4.65 16.05 5.90
N GLY A 56 -3.53 16.13 5.16
CA GLY A 56 -2.29 16.76 5.57
C GLY A 56 -1.33 15.83 6.32
N ARG A 57 -1.60 14.53 6.39
CA ARG A 57 -0.76 13.53 7.06
C ARG A 57 -0.32 12.47 6.06
N ASP A 58 0.91 11.98 6.23
CA ASP A 58 1.40 10.89 5.40
C ASP A 58 0.72 9.57 5.76
N ASP A 59 0.20 8.90 4.73
CA ASP A 59 -0.23 7.51 4.75
C ASP A 59 0.91 6.61 4.24
N THR A 60 0.86 5.31 4.58
CA THR A 60 1.84 4.35 4.08
C THR A 60 1.16 3.19 3.34
N ALA A 61 1.45 3.05 2.06
CA ALA A 61 1.13 1.86 1.28
C ALA A 61 2.30 0.85 1.37
N VAL A 62 1.99 -0.42 1.65
CA VAL A 62 2.97 -1.50 1.77
C VAL A 62 2.48 -2.78 1.10
N LEU A 63 3.43 -3.50 0.51
CA LEU A 63 3.22 -4.86 0.05
C LEU A 63 3.62 -5.83 1.17
N LEU A 64 2.72 -6.73 1.53
CA LEU A 64 2.90 -7.70 2.62
C LEU A 64 2.67 -9.13 2.12
N LYS A 65 3.29 -10.09 2.81
CA LYS A 65 3.01 -11.52 2.66
C LYS A 65 2.29 -12.06 3.88
N ARG A 66 1.31 -12.92 3.63
CA ARG A 66 0.57 -13.65 4.66
C ARG A 66 1.45 -14.78 5.20
N ARG A 67 1.45 -14.96 6.51
CA ARG A 67 2.43 -15.82 7.19
C ARG A 67 2.21 -17.31 6.95
N HIS A 68 0.97 -17.75 6.75
CA HIS A 68 0.62 -19.17 6.71
C HIS A 68 0.81 -19.79 5.33
N ASP A 69 0.38 -19.09 4.27
CA ASP A 69 0.32 -19.59 2.88
C ASP A 69 1.14 -18.74 1.89
N GLY A 70 1.70 -17.60 2.33
CA GLY A 70 2.50 -16.73 1.49
C GLY A 70 1.71 -15.89 0.49
N ALA A 71 0.38 -15.83 0.60
CA ALA A 71 -0.44 -14.92 -0.19
C ALA A 71 0.09 -13.48 -0.07
N GLN A 72 -0.02 -12.70 -1.14
CA GLN A 72 0.56 -11.38 -1.22
C GLN A 72 -0.55 -10.34 -1.21
N ALA A 73 -0.39 -9.21 -0.51
CA ALA A 73 -1.40 -8.15 -0.53
C ALA A 73 -0.80 -6.74 -0.51
N LEU A 74 -1.55 -5.80 -1.11
CA LEU A 74 -1.38 -4.36 -0.90
C LEU A 74 -2.23 -3.92 0.29
N TRP A 75 -1.56 -3.34 1.28
CA TRP A 75 -2.18 -2.73 2.45
C TRP A 75 -1.84 -1.24 2.52
N VAL A 76 -2.76 -0.45 3.04
CA VAL A 76 -2.54 0.96 3.37
C VAL A 76 -2.74 1.15 4.87
N HIS A 77 -1.73 1.69 5.54
CA HIS A 77 -1.86 2.31 6.85
C HIS A 77 -2.32 3.74 6.63
N LEU A 78 -3.63 3.95 6.76
CA LEU A 78 -4.26 5.25 6.57
C LEU A 78 -4.21 6.00 7.90
N SER A 79 -3.48 7.10 7.92
CA SER A 79 -3.34 7.99 9.06
C SER A 79 -4.60 8.85 9.22
N ALA A 80 -4.94 9.16 10.46
CA ALA A 80 -6.01 10.10 10.81
C ALA A 80 -5.66 10.82 12.12
N ALA A 81 -6.42 11.86 12.46
CA ALA A 81 -6.19 12.64 13.68
C ALA A 81 -6.40 11.84 14.98
N ASP A 82 -7.28 10.84 14.96
CA ASP A 82 -7.71 10.02 16.09
C ASP A 82 -7.06 8.62 16.12
N GLY A 83 -6.21 8.30 15.15
CA GLY A 83 -5.54 7.02 15.05
C GLY A 83 -5.17 6.68 13.62
N ALA A 84 -4.83 5.42 13.37
CA ALA A 84 -4.57 4.93 12.03
C ALA A 84 -5.28 3.59 11.82
N ILE A 85 -5.67 3.31 10.58
CA ILE A 85 -6.38 2.09 10.21
C ILE A 85 -5.65 1.36 9.08
N TRP A 86 -5.73 0.03 9.10
CA TRP A 86 -5.20 -0.81 8.03
C TRP A 86 -6.30 -1.17 7.03
N LEU A 87 -6.08 -0.83 5.76
CA LEU A 87 -6.99 -1.14 4.65
C LEU A 87 -6.31 -2.08 3.66
N LYS A 88 -6.91 -3.24 3.37
CA LYS A 88 -6.44 -4.14 2.31
C LYS A 88 -7.06 -3.73 0.98
N LEU A 89 -6.24 -3.42 -0.02
CA LEU A 89 -6.71 -2.95 -1.32
C LEU A 89 -6.67 -4.01 -2.41
N ALA A 90 -5.68 -4.90 -2.36
CA ALA A 90 -5.54 -6.01 -3.30
C ALA A 90 -4.93 -7.22 -2.59
N GLU A 91 -5.29 -8.41 -3.05
CA GLU A 91 -4.70 -9.67 -2.60
C GLU A 91 -4.54 -10.62 -3.79
N ILE A 92 -3.46 -11.38 -3.78
CA ILE A 92 -3.21 -12.48 -4.70
C ILE A 92 -2.90 -13.69 -3.84
N ASP A 93 -3.76 -14.70 -3.95
CA ASP A 93 -3.48 -16.03 -3.48
C ASP A 93 -2.80 -16.81 -4.60
N LEU A 94 -1.59 -17.30 -4.33
CA LEU A 94 -0.83 -18.11 -5.27
C LEU A 94 -0.97 -19.61 -4.96
N GLY A 95 -1.65 -20.00 -3.88
CA GLY A 95 -1.64 -21.37 -3.38
C GLY A 95 -0.45 -21.66 -2.47
N ASP A 96 -0.63 -22.60 -1.55
CA ASP A 96 0.36 -22.99 -0.53
C ASP A 96 1.68 -23.48 -1.15
N GLU A 97 1.63 -24.08 -2.33
CA GLU A 97 2.80 -24.53 -3.10
C GLU A 97 3.73 -23.37 -3.50
N HIS A 98 3.20 -22.15 -3.51
CA HIS A 98 3.90 -20.92 -3.86
C HIS A 98 4.17 -20.02 -2.64
N ARG A 99 4.11 -20.58 -1.44
CA ARG A 99 4.36 -19.84 -0.19
C ARG A 99 5.65 -19.02 -0.18
N ASP A 100 6.72 -19.61 -0.68
CA ASP A 100 8.05 -18.98 -0.73
C ASP A 100 8.33 -18.25 -2.05
N ALA A 101 7.31 -18.10 -2.92
CA ALA A 101 7.46 -17.38 -4.17
C ALA A 101 7.90 -15.92 -3.93
N PRO A 102 8.74 -15.36 -4.83
CA PRO A 102 9.08 -13.95 -4.79
C PRO A 102 7.83 -13.06 -4.77
N LEU A 103 7.95 -11.86 -4.20
CA LEU A 103 6.90 -10.86 -4.30
C LEU A 103 6.76 -10.48 -5.79
N ILE A 104 5.56 -10.56 -6.36
CA ILE A 104 5.32 -10.27 -7.78
C ILE A 104 4.64 -8.92 -8.00
N MET A 105 4.09 -8.33 -6.94
CA MET A 105 3.45 -7.02 -6.98
C MET A 105 4.47 -5.89 -6.76
N ALA A 106 4.17 -4.73 -7.29
CA ALA A 106 4.95 -3.51 -7.13
C ALA A 106 4.01 -2.31 -6.93
N ILE A 107 4.46 -1.35 -6.14
CA ILE A 107 3.76 -0.10 -5.88
C ILE A 107 4.68 1.10 -6.01
N ASP A 108 4.10 2.23 -6.39
CA ASP A 108 4.73 3.55 -6.36
C ASP A 108 3.67 4.65 -6.14
N THR A 109 4.10 5.86 -5.80
CA THR A 109 3.22 7.03 -5.67
C THR A 109 3.00 7.66 -7.04
N ALA A 110 1.75 7.70 -7.49
CA ALA A 110 1.30 8.55 -8.58
C ALA A 110 1.09 9.98 -8.09
N LYS A 111 1.63 10.95 -8.83
CA LYS A 111 1.44 12.37 -8.53
C LYS A 111 0.00 12.81 -8.85
N PRO A 112 -0.53 13.83 -8.15
CA PRO A 112 -1.75 14.51 -8.57
C PRO A 112 -1.68 14.94 -10.04
N GLY A 113 -2.83 14.92 -10.72
CA GLY A 113 -2.85 15.20 -12.15
C GLY A 113 -4.08 14.63 -12.86
N VAL A 114 -3.99 14.55 -14.17
CA VAL A 114 -5.03 13.94 -15.01
C VAL A 114 -4.48 12.63 -15.56
N VAL A 115 -5.21 11.54 -15.34
CA VAL A 115 -4.84 10.19 -15.76
C VAL A 115 -5.93 9.64 -16.67
N ALA A 116 -5.54 9.15 -17.85
CA ALA A 116 -6.41 8.37 -18.70
C ALA A 116 -6.50 6.94 -18.16
N TYR A 117 -7.69 6.36 -18.09
CA TYR A 117 -7.89 5.00 -17.59
C TYR A 117 -8.70 4.14 -18.56
N GLY A 118 -8.39 2.84 -18.60
CA GLY A 118 -9.04 1.86 -19.46
C GLY A 118 -10.29 1.23 -18.84
N CYS A 119 -10.37 1.12 -17.51
CA CYS A 119 -11.53 0.50 -16.84
C CYS A 119 -11.69 1.06 -15.44
N PHE A 120 -12.93 1.23 -14.98
CA PHE A 120 -13.23 1.51 -13.58
C PHE A 120 -13.67 0.22 -12.90
N ASP A 121 -13.17 -0.06 -11.69
CA ASP A 121 -13.61 -1.24 -10.96
C ASP A 121 -15.12 -1.16 -10.66
N GLY A 122 -15.86 -2.14 -11.17
CA GLY A 122 -17.31 -2.25 -11.00
C GLY A 122 -18.13 -1.67 -12.16
N ASP A 123 -17.48 -1.20 -13.23
CA ASP A 123 -18.15 -0.84 -14.48
C ASP A 123 -18.10 -2.03 -15.46
N ASP A 124 -19.20 -2.25 -16.20
CA ASP A 124 -19.31 -3.34 -17.17
C ASP A 124 -18.70 -2.99 -18.55
N ASP A 125 -18.47 -1.70 -18.82
CA ASP A 125 -17.94 -1.22 -20.09
C ASP A 125 -16.52 -0.66 -19.92
N CYS A 126 -15.56 -1.40 -20.46
CA CYS A 126 -14.14 -1.09 -20.37
C CYS A 126 -13.45 -1.06 -21.73
N ASN A 127 -14.21 -0.86 -22.82
CA ASN A 127 -13.66 -0.78 -24.17
C ASN A 127 -13.67 0.65 -24.72
N PHE A 128 -12.78 1.49 -24.19
CA PHE A 128 -12.69 2.90 -24.60
C PHE A 128 -11.73 3.17 -25.77
N GLY A 129 -11.20 2.13 -26.41
CA GLY A 129 -10.26 2.27 -27.54
C GLY A 129 -8.90 2.87 -27.14
N PHE A 130 -8.30 3.63 -28.05
CA PHE A 130 -6.97 4.24 -27.87
C PHE A 130 -6.94 5.27 -26.74
N GLU A 131 -5.77 5.50 -26.15
CA GLU A 131 -5.59 6.37 -24.97
C GLU A 131 -6.24 7.76 -25.08
N ALA A 132 -6.20 8.39 -26.27
CA ALA A 132 -6.80 9.70 -26.50
C ALA A 132 -8.33 9.74 -26.31
N GLN A 133 -9.00 8.60 -26.44
CA GLN A 133 -10.45 8.43 -26.31
C GLN A 133 -10.86 7.97 -24.91
N ARG A 134 -9.88 7.55 -24.09
CA ARG A 134 -10.13 7.02 -22.75
C ARG A 134 -10.69 8.10 -21.82
N PRO A 135 -11.63 7.72 -20.93
CA PRO A 135 -12.06 8.59 -19.84
C PRO A 135 -10.87 9.11 -19.02
N LYS A 136 -11.02 10.33 -18.52
CA LYS A 136 -9.98 11.03 -17.76
C LYS A 136 -10.41 11.18 -16.31
N LEU A 137 -9.58 10.67 -15.41
CA LEU A 137 -9.70 10.87 -13.97
C LEU A 137 -8.81 12.04 -13.55
N ARG A 138 -9.37 12.99 -12.80
CA ARG A 138 -8.59 14.07 -12.18
C ARG A 138 -8.28 13.74 -10.73
N LEU A 139 -7.02 13.45 -10.45
CA LEU A 139 -6.47 13.22 -9.13
C LEU A 139 -6.11 14.55 -8.48
N LYS A 140 -6.77 14.87 -7.37
CA LYS A 140 -6.43 16.06 -6.55
C LYS A 140 -5.27 15.76 -5.59
N ASP A 141 -5.30 14.57 -5.02
CA ASP A 141 -4.35 14.06 -4.04
C ASP A 141 -3.50 12.96 -4.72
N PRO A 142 -2.31 12.63 -4.19
CA PRO A 142 -1.52 11.48 -4.63
C PRO A 142 -2.35 10.19 -4.67
N ALA A 143 -1.92 9.26 -5.51
CA ALA A 143 -2.57 7.96 -5.65
C ALA A 143 -1.52 6.84 -5.64
N ILE A 144 -1.96 5.59 -5.52
CA ILE A 144 -1.09 4.41 -5.48
C ILE A 144 -1.11 3.76 -6.85
N ASN A 145 0.00 3.84 -7.58
CA ASN A 145 0.25 2.99 -8.73
C ASN A 145 0.48 1.57 -8.22
N TYR A 146 -0.26 0.61 -8.74
CA TYR A 146 -0.15 -0.80 -8.39
C TYR A 146 -0.08 -1.64 -9.66
N TYR A 147 0.91 -2.53 -9.73
CA TYR A 147 1.09 -3.42 -10.87
C TYR A 147 1.74 -4.73 -10.43
N LYS A 148 1.67 -5.73 -11.31
CA LYS A 148 2.53 -6.91 -11.24
C LYS A 148 3.57 -6.77 -12.34
N PHE A 149 4.81 -7.21 -12.10
CA PHE A 149 5.82 -7.19 -13.15
C PHE A 149 5.33 -7.97 -14.38
N GLY A 150 5.42 -7.36 -15.57
CA GLY A 150 4.93 -7.92 -16.82
C GLY A 150 3.40 -7.95 -17.01
N SER A 151 2.62 -7.20 -16.21
CA SER A 151 1.16 -7.18 -16.30
C SER A 151 0.57 -5.76 -16.42
N ALA A 152 -0.75 -5.68 -16.58
CA ALA A 152 -1.51 -4.44 -16.56
C ALA A 152 -1.36 -3.70 -15.21
N ALA A 153 -1.25 -2.38 -15.29
CA ALA A 153 -1.21 -1.52 -14.11
C ALA A 153 -2.61 -1.02 -13.75
N SER A 154 -2.83 -0.78 -12.47
CA SER A 154 -4.00 -0.07 -11.96
C SER A 154 -3.57 1.02 -10.99
N LEU A 155 -4.51 1.89 -10.69
CA LEU A 155 -4.34 3.02 -9.80
C LEU A 155 -5.41 2.97 -8.71
N PHE A 156 -4.98 2.98 -7.45
CA PHE A 156 -5.87 3.21 -6.31
C PHE A 156 -5.85 4.67 -5.89
N PHE A 157 -7.01 5.30 -5.76
CA PHE A 157 -7.13 6.70 -5.35
C PHE A 157 -8.23 6.87 -4.29
N TRP A 158 -8.04 7.83 -3.38
CA TRP A 158 -9.04 8.11 -2.36
C TRP A 158 -10.23 8.88 -2.95
N SER A 159 -11.44 8.34 -2.77
CA SER A 159 -12.68 9.04 -3.09
C SER A 159 -13.23 9.72 -1.86
N ARG A 160 -13.14 11.05 -1.80
CA ARG A 160 -13.71 11.84 -0.70
C ARG A 160 -15.23 11.72 -0.59
N SER A 161 -15.94 11.54 -1.70
CA SER A 161 -17.40 11.35 -1.67
C SER A 161 -17.80 9.97 -1.16
N ARG A 162 -16.99 8.94 -1.42
CA ARG A 162 -17.26 7.55 -0.97
C ARG A 162 -16.50 7.15 0.30
N GLN A 163 -15.61 8.01 0.81
CA GLN A 163 -14.75 7.78 1.97
C GLN A 163 -14.01 6.42 1.90
N LYS A 164 -13.48 6.09 0.72
CA LYS A 164 -12.72 4.85 0.49
C LYS A 164 -11.80 4.97 -0.73
N PHE A 165 -10.82 4.07 -0.81
CA PHE A 165 -10.05 3.86 -2.03
C PHE A 165 -10.95 3.24 -3.11
N LEU A 166 -10.83 3.78 -4.33
CA LEU A 166 -11.39 3.22 -5.56
C LEU A 166 -10.23 2.85 -6.49
N ARG A 167 -10.49 1.95 -7.43
CA ARG A 167 -9.50 1.47 -8.40
C ARG A 167 -9.93 1.77 -9.82
N VAL A 168 -8.97 2.18 -10.64
CA VAL A 168 -9.07 2.18 -12.10
C VAL A 168 -7.93 1.37 -12.70
N TRP A 169 -8.18 0.66 -13.79
CA TRP A 169 -7.14 0.01 -14.59
C TRP A 169 -6.61 1.00 -15.63
N LEU A 170 -5.29 1.06 -15.77
CA LEU A 170 -4.62 1.96 -16.71
C LEU A 170 -4.52 1.35 -18.11
N SER A 171 -4.54 0.01 -18.19
CA SER A 171 -4.66 -0.76 -19.42
C SER A 171 -5.71 -1.86 -19.25
N ASP A 172 -6.26 -2.29 -20.37
CA ASP A 172 -7.10 -3.48 -20.54
C ASP A 172 -6.31 -4.79 -20.34
#